data_AF-A0A381Y5F0-F1
#
_entry.id   AF-A0A381Y5F0-F1
#
_cell.length_a   1.000
_cell.length_b   1.000
_cell.length_c   1.000
_cell.angle_alpha   90.00
_cell.angle_beta   90.00
_cell.angle_gamma   90.00
#
_symmetry.space_group_name_H-M   'P 1'
#
loop_
_entity.id
_entity.type
_entity.pdbx_description
1 polymer ?
#
loop_
_entity_poly.entity_id
_entity_poly.type
_entity_poly.pdbx_seq_one_letter_code
_entity_poly.pdbx_strand_id
1 'polypeptide(L)'
;MKTFMLLLAFTLTEPSGFQRDEIVNVLSRHFDTKPECVEFVQDWGDTIRSRGLDAVQEMLKDGWKVELVHVGCTEKPVLEVISENDEGEAPFEREE
;
A
#
# COMPACT_ATOMS: atom_id res chain seq x y z
N MET A 1 -11.87 -1.72 18.80
CA MET A 1 -10.40 -1.73 18.99
C MET A 1 -9.77 -1.36 17.66
N LYS A 2 -8.72 -0.53 17.65
CA LYS A 2 -8.03 -0.13 16.42
C LYS A 2 -6.99 -1.19 16.06
N THR A 3 -6.95 -1.58 14.79
CA THR A 3 -5.96 -2.51 14.25
C THR A 3 -4.91 -1.73 13.48
N PHE A 4 -3.64 -2.09 13.65
CA PHE A 4 -2.52 -1.50 12.93
C PHE A 4 -1.99 -2.48 11.90
N MET A 5 -1.47 -1.97 10.79
CA MET A 5 -0.89 -2.79 9.73
C MET A 5 0.42 -2.23 9.21
N LEU A 6 1.32 -3.13 8.84
CA LEU A 6 2.55 -2.80 8.13
C LEU A 6 2.20 -2.34 6.71
N LEU A 7 2.55 -1.08 6.42
CA LEU A 7 2.38 -0.43 5.13
C LEU A 7 3.71 -0.40 4.40
N LEU A 8 3.71 -0.92 3.18
CA LEU A 8 4.79 -0.77 2.20
C LEU A 8 4.23 0.03 1.03
N ALA A 9 4.83 1.19 0.75
CA ALA A 9 4.39 2.07 -0.33
C ALA A 9 5.44 2.07 -1.44
N PHE A 10 5.00 1.86 -2.67
CA PHE A 10 5.86 1.72 -3.84
C PHE A 10 5.43 2.66 -4.96
N THR A 11 6.41 3.15 -5.72
CA THR A 11 6.18 3.75 -7.04
C THR A 11 6.54 2.74 -8.12
N LEU A 12 5.88 2.86 -9.26
CA LEU A 12 6.08 1.99 -10.40
C LEU A 12 6.65 2.78 -11.58
N THR A 13 7.63 2.22 -12.25
CA THR A 13 8.15 2.74 -13.51
C THR A 13 7.87 1.75 -14.62
N GLU A 14 7.28 2.24 -15.69
CA GLU A 14 6.96 1.47 -16.87
C GLU A 14 8.22 1.05 -17.63
N PRO A 15 8.14 -0.01 -18.47
CA PRO A 15 9.25 -0.39 -19.36
C PRO A 15 9.69 0.72 -20.31
N SER A 16 8.82 1.67 -20.62
CA SER A 16 9.10 2.88 -21.41
C SER A 16 10.01 3.88 -20.70
N GLY A 17 10.24 3.70 -19.38
CA GLY A 17 10.96 4.63 -18.52
C GLY A 17 10.07 5.70 -17.88
N PHE A 18 8.76 5.68 -18.11
CA PHE A 18 7.82 6.59 -17.47
C PHE A 18 7.51 6.15 -16.04
N GLN A 19 7.82 6.99 -15.05
CA GLN A 19 7.41 6.76 -13.67
C GLN A 19 5.96 7.17 -13.49
N ARG A 20 5.15 6.27 -12.92
CA ARG A 20 3.76 6.56 -12.58
C ARG A 20 3.71 7.37 -11.28
N ASP A 21 2.82 8.35 -11.25
CA ASP A 21 2.54 9.15 -10.05
C ASP A 21 1.75 8.36 -8.98
N GLU A 22 1.24 7.18 -9.34
CA GLU A 22 0.48 6.32 -8.45
C GLU A 22 1.38 5.63 -7.41
N ILE A 23 0.97 5.70 -6.14
CA ILE A 23 1.61 4.99 -5.04
C ILE A 23 0.81 3.73 -4.72
N VAL A 24 1.43 2.58 -4.94
CA VAL A 24 0.86 1.28 -4.60
C VAL A 24 1.14 1.00 -3.12
N ASN A 25 0.07 0.81 -2.34
CA ASN A 25 0.15 0.53 -0.92
C ASN A 25 -0.14 -0.96 -0.66
N VAL A 26 0.84 -1.67 -0.12
CA VAL A 26 0.73 -3.08 0.27
C VAL A 26 0.64 -3.18 1.79
N LEU A 27 -0.47 -3.78 2.25
CA LEU A 27 -0.75 -4.02 3.65
C LEU A 27 -0.41 -5.47 3.98
N SER A 28 0.74 -5.68 4.61
CA SER A 28 1.39 -7.01 4.64
C SER A 28 1.18 -7.77 5.95
N ARG A 29 0.97 -7.08 7.06
CA ARG A 29 0.90 -7.70 8.39
C ARG A 29 0.01 -6.93 9.36
N HIS A 30 -0.69 -7.67 10.21
CA HIS A 30 -1.55 -7.17 11.29
C HIS A 30 -0.81 -7.03 12.62
N PHE A 31 -1.16 -5.99 13.38
CA PHE A 31 -0.74 -5.77 14.77
C PHE A 31 -1.92 -5.28 15.62
N ASP A 32 -1.98 -5.77 16.86
CA ASP A 32 -3.01 -5.39 17.82
C ASP A 32 -2.77 -3.97 18.36
N THR A 33 -1.51 -3.55 18.44
CA THR A 33 -1.15 -2.23 18.95
C THR A 33 -0.18 -1.47 18.04
N LYS A 34 -0.20 -0.14 18.15
CA LYS A 34 0.73 0.74 17.42
C LYS A 34 2.20 0.51 17.81
N PRO A 35 2.56 0.41 19.11
CA PRO A 35 3.96 0.23 19.51
C PRO A 35 4.56 -1.05 18.92
N GLU A 36 3.85 -2.17 18.94
CA GLU A 36 4.32 -3.43 18.36
C GLU A 36 4.63 -3.30 16.86
N CYS A 37 3.77 -2.59 16.11
CA CYS A 37 4.01 -2.35 14.70
C CYS A 37 5.27 -1.49 14.48
N VAL A 38 5.43 -0.41 15.26
CA VAL A 38 6.56 0.51 15.13
C VAL A 38 7.87 -0.17 15.50
N GLU A 39 7.90 -0.94 16.59
CA GLU A 39 9.05 -1.75 16.99
C GLU A 39 9.41 -2.75 15.89
N PHE A 40 8.41 -3.44 15.32
CA PHE A 40 8.67 -4.35 14.21
C PHE A 40 9.30 -3.66 12.99
N VAL A 41 8.81 -2.48 12.61
CA VAL A 41 9.38 -1.70 11.50
C VAL A 41 10.80 -1.24 11.81
N GLN A 42 11.10 -0.88 13.06
CA GLN A 42 12.44 -0.48 13.48
C GLN A 42 13.42 -1.65 13.45
N ASP A 43 13.01 -2.80 13.98
CA ASP A 43 13.86 -3.99 14.07
C ASP A 43 14.10 -4.66 12.70
N TRP A 44 13.08 -4.66 11.84
CA TRP A 44 13.10 -5.39 10.57
C TRP A 44 13.17 -4.49 9.34
N GLY A 45 13.25 -3.17 9.51
CA GLY A 45 13.13 -2.19 8.43
C GLY A 45 14.02 -2.49 7.24
N ASP A 46 15.30 -2.79 7.46
CA ASP A 46 16.24 -3.08 6.37
C ASP A 46 15.93 -4.40 5.65
N THR A 47 15.52 -5.42 6.41
CA THR A 47 15.11 -6.71 5.84
C THR A 47 13.82 -6.56 5.03
N ILE A 48 12.87 -5.76 5.52
CA ILE A 48 11.62 -5.44 4.83
C ILE A 48 11.90 -4.68 3.55
N ARG A 49 12.82 -3.71 3.57
CA ARG A 49 13.18 -2.93 2.38
C ARG A 49 13.77 -3.82 1.28
N SER A 50 14.69 -4.71 1.63
CA SER A 50 15.29 -5.65 0.67
C SER A 50 14.24 -6.65 0.17
N ARG A 51 13.69 -7.48 1.07
CA ARG A 51 12.83 -8.60 0.65
C ARG A 51 11.47 -8.16 0.13
N GLY A 52 10.93 -7.07 0.68
CA GLY A 52 9.64 -6.53 0.24
C GLY A 52 9.72 -5.95 -1.17
N LEU A 53 10.83 -5.30 -1.51
CA LEU A 53 11.06 -4.81 -2.86
C LEU A 53 11.18 -5.97 -3.86
N ASP A 54 12.00 -6.97 -3.54
CA ASP A 54 12.20 -8.14 -4.41
C ASP A 54 10.88 -8.87 -4.66
N ALA A 55 10.09 -9.12 -3.62
CA ALA A 55 8.80 -9.80 -3.73
C ALA A 55 7.80 -9.03 -4.61
N VAL A 56 7.71 -7.70 -4.47
CA VAL A 56 6.80 -6.89 -5.31
C VAL A 56 7.32 -6.80 -6.75
N GLN A 57 8.64 -6.71 -6.93
CA GLN A 57 9.27 -6.71 -8.25
C GLN A 57 9.03 -8.02 -9.01
N GLU A 58 9.06 -9.17 -8.32
CA GLU A 58 8.76 -10.49 -8.90
C GLU A 58 7.28 -10.67 -9.29
N MET A 59 6.37 -9.91 -8.67
CA MET A 59 4.94 -9.94 -9.01
C MET A 59 4.60 -9.15 -10.28
N LEU A 60 5.49 -8.27 -10.74
CA LEU A 60 5.26 -7.45 -11.92
C LEU A 60 5.76 -8.12 -13.20
N LYS A 61 5.20 -7.70 -14.33
CA LYS A 61 5.67 -8.14 -15.66
C LYS A 61 7.08 -7.63 -15.92
N ASP A 62 7.81 -8.37 -16.75
CA ASP A 62 9.15 -8.01 -17.19
C ASP A 62 9.24 -6.56 -17.71
N GLY A 63 10.32 -5.88 -17.34
CA GLY A 63 10.61 -4.50 -17.73
C GLY A 63 9.99 -3.42 -16.84
N TRP A 64 9.03 -3.77 -15.97
CA TRP A 64 8.55 -2.86 -14.94
C TRP A 64 9.58 -2.75 -13.82
N LYS A 65 9.72 -1.56 -13.25
CA LYS A 65 10.58 -1.33 -12.08
C LYS A 65 9.76 -0.83 -10.91
N VAL A 66 10.11 -1.31 -9.72
CA VAL A 66 9.50 -0.91 -8.46
C VAL A 66 10.52 -0.12 -7.66
N GLU A 67 10.08 0.94 -7.00
CA GLU A 67 10.87 1.62 -5.99
C GLU A 67 10.07 1.73 -4.70
N LEU A 68 10.68 1.30 -3.59
CA LEU A 68 10.07 1.40 -2.28
C LEU A 68 10.28 2.81 -1.71
N VAL A 69 9.20 3.58 -1.61
CA VAL A 69 9.23 4.97 -1.12
C VAL A 69 8.98 5.06 0.38
N HIS A 70 8.14 4.18 0.95
CA HIS A 70 7.83 4.24 2.38
C HIS A 70 7.62 2.85 3.00
N VAL A 71 8.09 2.71 4.23
CA VAL A 71 7.80 1.58 5.13
C VAL A 71 7.32 2.16 6.44
N GLY A 72 6.16 1.75 6.91
CA GLY A 72 5.57 2.30 8.11
C GLY A 72 4.39 1.51 8.65
N CYS A 73 3.67 2.13 9.57
CA CYS A 73 2.48 1.56 10.20
C CYS A 73 1.28 2.44 9.93
N THR A 74 0.19 1.85 9.47
CA THR A 74 -1.09 2.53 9.26
C THR A 74 -2.18 1.89 10.10
N GLU A 75 -3.21 2.64 10.46
CA GLU A 75 -4.46 2.03 10.91
C GLU A 75 -5.08 1.25 9.74
N LYS A 76 -5.74 0.13 10.06
CA LYS A 76 -6.42 -0.67 9.05
C LYS A 76 -7.46 0.21 8.33
N PRO A 77 -7.39 0.36 7.00
CA PRO A 77 -8.38 1.15 6.28
C PRO A 77 -9.74 0.46 6.36
N VAL A 78 -10.79 1.28 6.43
CA VAL A 78 -12.16 0.81 6.26
C VAL A 78 -12.37 0.67 4.75
N LEU A 79 -12.41 -0.57 4.27
CA LEU A 79 -12.70 -0.87 2.86
C LEU A 79 -14.21 -1.06 2.72
N GLU A 80 -14.86 -0.15 2.00
CA GLU A 80 -16.25 -0.33 1.58
C GLU A 80 -16.27 -1.23 0.35
N VAL A 81 -16.98 -2.36 0.42
CA VAL A 81 -17.14 -3.27 -0.71
C VAL A 81 -18.19 -2.67 -1.63
N ILE A 82 -17.77 -2.14 -2.76
CA ILE A 82 -18.69 -1.72 -3.82
C ILE A 82 -19.23 -3.01 -4.45
N SER A 83 -20.50 -3.33 -4.18
CA SER A 83 -21.19 -4.43 -4.84
C SER A 83 -21.82 -3.94 -6.15
N GLU A 84 -21.71 -4.71 -7.24
CA GLU A 84 -22.25 -4.36 -8.58
C GLU A 84 -23.79 -4.18 -8.62
N ASN A 85 -24.48 -4.31 -7.49
CA ASN A 85 -25.93 -4.10 -7.35
C ASN A 85 -26.29 -2.77 -6.66
N ASP A 86 -25.32 -1.92 -6.33
CA ASP A 86 -25.60 -0.54 -5.93
C ASP A 86 -25.96 0.29 -7.17
N GLU A 87 -27.25 0.29 -7.51
CA GLU A 87 -27.83 1.32 -8.39
C GLU A 87 -27.59 2.68 -7.73
N GLY A 88 -26.50 3.34 -8.12
CA GLY A 88 -26.04 4.58 -7.53
C GLY A 88 -27.11 5.67 -7.53
N GLU A 89 -27.62 5.99 -6.35
CA GLU A 89 -28.12 7.33 -6.06
C GLU A 89 -26.90 8.24 -6.01
N ALA A 90 -26.68 8.99 -7.08
CA ALA A 90 -25.57 9.93 -7.17
C ALA A 90 -25.77 11.12 -6.21
N PRO A 91 -24.76 11.53 -5.44
CA PRO A 91 -24.69 12.89 -4.94
C PRO A 91 -23.43 13.53 -5.50
N PHE A 92 -23.54 14.09 -6.71
CA PHE A 92 -22.64 15.18 -7.08
C PHE A 92 -23.50 16.41 -7.32
N GLU A 93 -23.96 16.99 -6.21
CA GLU A 93 -24.40 18.38 -6.24
C GLU A 93 -23.16 19.21 -6.57
N ARG A 94 -23.16 19.79 -7.78
CA ARG A 94 -22.23 20.84 -8.16
C ARG A 94 -22.56 22.07 -7.32
N GLU A 95 -21.65 22.49 -6.45
CA GLU A 95 -21.67 23.85 -5.94
C GLU A 95 -21.23 24.81 -7.06
N GLU A 96 -22.04 25.86 -7.25
CA GLU A 96 -21.97 26.90 -8.31
C GLU A 96 -20.77 27.85 -8.17
#